data_AF-A0A538IZG4-F1
#
_entry.id   AF-A0A538IZG4-F1
#
_cell.length_a   1.000
_cell.length_b   1.000
_cell.length_c   1.000
_cell.angle_alpha   90.00
_cell.angle_beta   90.00
_cell.angle_gamma   90.00
#
_symmetry.space_group_name_H-M   'P 1'
#
loop_
_entity.id
_entity.type
_entity.pdbx_description
1 polymer ?
#
loop_
_entity_poly.entity_id
_entity_poly.type
_entity_poly.pdbx_seq_one_letter_code
_entity_poly.pdbx_strand_id
1 'polypeptide(L)'
;MPQSRRQPALLALGFGLLAATVAVIGMIPTLRAADWSLTTLPRVGANTAMAGAARAVDPGFHTVRHAGYDGQFYWGIGVDPLATGHVHHFFDKASYRYGHPLYGWLGWLFSAGQARAVPGALVAIGLASLFVAATTAAALGFGRGRFGWEGLFVALNPGLISSAVHDLAEPLATALLLGAFAAYARDRRTLTWICLALVPLSKEPLLVVLLAIVGWELHERRLRRAAIFATAAIPTLLWWTYARIHLGAWFASGDTALSEPLAGWRRALLHGRHAGAGGAIALTVLVALIVVLTLVALRALRLRGPVDLTYLALAAIAICLAPNATVAFSTALRNTAFLLVLVPFVLAFAPLLPAPETSRARDVELLQPS
;
A
#
# COMPACT_ATOMS: atom_id res chain seq x y z
N MET A 1 -4.55 -36.43 -13.93
CA MET A 1 -4.99 -35.50 -12.85
C MET A 1 -4.60 -34.01 -13.09
N PRO A 2 -5.07 -33.31 -14.16
CA PRO A 2 -4.82 -31.86 -14.32
C PRO A 2 -6.00 -30.95 -13.91
N GLN A 3 -7.21 -31.49 -13.73
CA GLN A 3 -8.42 -30.69 -13.51
C GLN A 3 -8.53 -30.10 -12.09
N SER A 4 -8.02 -30.76 -11.05
CA SER A 4 -8.17 -30.31 -9.65
C SER A 4 -7.35 -29.07 -9.30
N ARG A 5 -6.21 -28.81 -9.97
CA ARG A 5 -5.38 -27.61 -9.75
C ARG A 5 -5.90 -26.37 -10.49
N ARG A 6 -6.77 -26.52 -11.49
CA ARG A 6 -7.29 -25.39 -12.29
C ARG A 6 -8.36 -24.60 -11.53
N GLN A 7 -9.18 -25.26 -10.73
CA GLN A 7 -10.28 -24.60 -10.00
C GLN A 7 -9.81 -23.53 -9.00
N PRO A 8 -8.81 -23.77 -8.12
CA PRO A 8 -8.31 -22.74 -7.20
C PRO A 8 -7.68 -21.54 -7.91
N ALA A 9 -7.02 -21.76 -9.06
CA ALA A 9 -6.43 -20.69 -9.85
C ALA A 9 -7.49 -19.79 -10.47
N LEU A 10 -8.53 -20.37 -11.08
CA LEU A 10 -9.65 -19.62 -11.64
C LEU A 10 -10.41 -18.83 -10.57
N LEU A 11 -10.64 -19.42 -9.39
CA LEU A 11 -11.27 -18.72 -8.27
C LEU A 11 -10.41 -17.56 -7.76
N ALA A 12 -9.08 -17.72 -7.69
CA ALA A 12 -8.18 -16.61 -7.34
C ALA A 12 -8.23 -15.46 -8.35
N LEU A 13 -8.34 -15.76 -9.66
CA LEU A 13 -8.55 -14.75 -10.69
C LEU A 13 -9.91 -14.05 -10.51
N GLY A 14 -10.95 -14.77 -10.07
CA GLY A 14 -12.25 -14.21 -9.73
C GLY A 14 -12.17 -13.10 -8.67
N PHE A 15 -11.38 -13.29 -7.60
CA PHE A 15 -11.14 -12.22 -6.61
C PHE A 15 -10.39 -11.01 -7.20
N GLY A 16 -9.45 -11.25 -8.13
CA GLY A 16 -8.78 -10.20 -8.88
C GLY A 16 -9.76 -9.36 -9.70
N LEU A 17 -10.62 -10.03 -10.48
CA LEU A 17 -11.67 -9.38 -11.27
C LEU A 17 -12.65 -8.59 -10.38
N LEU A 18 -13.05 -9.16 -9.24
CA LEU A 18 -13.89 -8.47 -8.27
C LEU A 18 -13.23 -7.17 -7.78
N ALA A 19 -11.96 -7.21 -7.38
CA ALA A 19 -11.23 -6.02 -6.91
C ALA A 19 -11.15 -4.91 -7.97
N ALA A 20 -10.81 -5.27 -9.21
CA ALA A 20 -10.77 -4.33 -10.32
C ALA A 20 -12.17 -3.77 -10.64
N THR A 21 -13.21 -4.61 -10.63
CA THR A 21 -14.59 -4.20 -10.91
C THR A 21 -15.12 -3.24 -9.84
N VAL A 22 -14.90 -3.53 -8.56
CA VAL A 22 -15.31 -2.65 -7.46
C VAL A 22 -14.61 -1.29 -7.56
N ALA A 23 -13.32 -1.27 -7.91
CA ALA A 23 -12.59 -0.02 -8.12
C ALA A 23 -13.14 0.78 -9.30
N VAL A 24 -13.41 0.13 -10.46
CA VAL A 24 -14.04 0.78 -11.62
C VAL A 24 -15.40 1.37 -11.24
N ILE A 25 -16.24 0.62 -10.51
CA ILE A 25 -17.52 1.13 -10.00
C ILE A 25 -17.32 2.37 -9.12
N GLY A 26 -16.31 2.34 -8.24
CA GLY A 26 -15.94 3.50 -7.41
C GLY A 26 -15.48 4.72 -8.21
N MET A 27 -14.93 4.54 -9.40
CA MET A 27 -14.50 5.63 -10.29
C MET A 27 -15.67 6.29 -11.03
N ILE A 28 -16.78 5.57 -11.28
CA ILE A 28 -17.91 6.04 -12.10
C ILE A 28 -18.42 7.44 -11.70
N PRO A 29 -18.69 7.76 -10.41
CA PRO A 29 -19.21 9.08 -10.06
C PRO A 29 -18.25 10.22 -10.44
N THR A 30 -16.95 9.95 -10.32
CA THR A 30 -15.89 10.92 -10.61
C THR A 30 -15.72 11.11 -12.11
N LEU A 31 -15.71 10.01 -12.88
CA LEU A 31 -15.60 10.03 -14.33
C LEU A 31 -16.83 10.66 -14.97
N ARG A 32 -18.04 10.31 -14.52
CA ARG A 32 -19.29 10.87 -15.03
C ARG A 32 -19.37 12.38 -14.83
N ALA A 33 -18.85 12.90 -13.71
CA ALA A 33 -18.80 14.33 -13.44
C ALA A 33 -17.74 15.09 -14.29
N ALA A 34 -16.88 14.37 -15.01
CA ALA A 34 -15.80 14.90 -15.82
C ALA A 34 -15.85 14.36 -17.27
N ASP A 35 -17.04 14.10 -17.80
CA ASP A 35 -17.27 13.62 -19.18
C ASP A 35 -16.42 12.40 -19.57
N TRP A 36 -16.22 11.49 -18.60
CA TRP A 36 -15.41 10.27 -18.71
C TRP A 36 -13.91 10.49 -18.91
N SER A 37 -13.41 11.70 -18.67
CA SER A 37 -11.97 11.98 -18.73
C SER A 37 -11.22 11.34 -17.56
N LEU A 38 -10.19 10.54 -17.87
CA LEU A 38 -9.30 9.94 -16.86
C LEU A 38 -8.40 10.98 -16.17
N THR A 39 -8.21 12.16 -16.76
CA THR A 39 -7.34 13.21 -16.19
C THR A 39 -7.89 13.79 -14.88
N THR A 40 -9.16 13.54 -14.56
CA THR A 40 -9.77 13.94 -13.29
C THR A 40 -9.31 13.08 -12.10
N LEU A 41 -8.88 11.84 -12.34
CA LEU A 41 -8.57 10.85 -11.30
C LEU A 41 -7.31 11.18 -10.49
N PRO A 42 -6.26 11.80 -11.06
CA PRO A 42 -5.17 12.38 -10.28
C PRO A 42 -5.60 13.51 -9.34
N ARG A 43 -6.81 14.08 -9.49
CA ARG A 43 -7.33 15.18 -8.65
C ARG A 43 -6.44 16.41 -8.61
N VAL A 44 -5.95 16.87 -9.77
CA VAL A 44 -5.24 18.15 -9.88
C VAL A 44 -6.20 19.28 -9.49
N GLY A 45 -5.83 20.08 -8.49
CA GLY A 45 -6.68 21.17 -7.99
C GLY A 45 -6.74 22.33 -8.98
N ALA A 46 -7.93 22.85 -9.29
CA ALA A 46 -8.13 23.86 -10.34
C ALA A 46 -7.42 25.20 -10.05
N ASN A 47 -7.24 25.53 -8.77
CA ASN A 47 -6.69 26.81 -8.31
C ASN A 47 -5.22 26.69 -7.85
N THR A 48 -4.46 25.74 -8.40
CA THR A 48 -3.04 25.53 -8.06
C THR A 48 -2.14 25.72 -9.29
N ALA A 49 -0.85 26.01 -9.06
CA ALA A 49 0.13 26.07 -10.15
C ALA A 49 0.24 24.75 -10.92
N MET A 50 -0.06 23.63 -10.25
CA MET A 50 -0.14 22.30 -10.84
C MET A 50 -1.21 22.20 -11.94
N ALA A 51 -2.31 22.96 -11.83
CA ALA A 51 -3.33 23.05 -12.87
C ALA A 51 -2.79 23.64 -14.17
N GLY A 52 -1.95 24.68 -14.04
CA GLY A 52 -1.28 25.31 -15.18
C GLY A 52 -0.34 24.35 -15.89
N ALA A 53 0.48 23.61 -15.13
CA ALA A 53 1.34 22.56 -15.68
C ALA A 53 0.54 21.46 -16.38
N ALA A 54 -0.58 21.01 -15.78
CA ALA A 54 -1.46 20.00 -16.39
C ALA A 54 -2.08 20.49 -17.70
N ARG A 55 -2.57 21.74 -17.75
CA ARG A 55 -3.15 22.32 -18.97
C ARG A 55 -2.12 22.63 -20.06
N ALA A 56 -0.87 22.87 -19.69
CA ALA A 56 0.23 23.01 -20.64
C ALA A 56 0.55 21.68 -21.34
N VAL A 57 0.44 20.56 -20.61
CA VAL A 57 0.58 19.22 -21.19
C VAL A 57 -0.63 18.85 -22.04
N ASP A 58 -1.84 19.08 -21.51
CA ASP A 58 -3.11 18.78 -22.18
C ASP A 58 -4.12 19.92 -21.94
N PRO A 59 -4.45 20.75 -22.95
CA PRO A 59 -5.45 21.81 -22.80
C PRO A 59 -6.83 21.32 -22.32
N GLY A 60 -7.15 20.05 -22.58
CA GLY A 60 -8.38 19.37 -22.15
C GLY A 60 -8.32 18.78 -20.74
N PHE A 61 -7.25 19.00 -19.97
CA PHE A 61 -7.08 18.39 -18.65
C PHE A 61 -8.18 18.82 -17.66
N HIS A 62 -8.99 17.87 -17.21
CA HIS A 62 -10.03 18.07 -16.20
C HIS A 62 -9.43 18.18 -14.79
N THR A 63 -9.69 19.30 -14.12
CA THR A 63 -9.23 19.61 -12.76
C THR A 63 -10.39 19.58 -11.76
N VAL A 64 -10.11 19.37 -10.47
CA VAL A 64 -11.12 19.39 -9.41
C VAL A 64 -11.20 20.74 -8.71
N ARG A 65 -12.39 21.16 -8.26
CA ARG A 65 -12.62 22.49 -7.66
C ARG A 65 -11.96 22.70 -6.29
N HIS A 66 -11.71 21.63 -5.54
CA HIS A 66 -11.11 21.69 -4.22
C HIS A 66 -9.56 21.69 -4.28
N ALA A 67 -8.92 21.91 -3.13
CA ALA A 67 -7.48 21.68 -2.99
C ALA A 67 -7.17 20.27 -3.49
N GLY A 68 -6.31 20.16 -4.51
CA GLY A 68 -6.04 18.88 -5.19
C GLY A 68 -5.61 17.78 -4.22
N TYR A 69 -5.62 16.53 -4.68
CA TYR A 69 -5.27 15.37 -3.85
C TYR A 69 -3.90 14.78 -4.22
N ASP A 70 -3.46 13.78 -3.46
CA ASP A 70 -2.11 13.21 -3.60
C ASP A 70 -1.82 12.61 -4.99
N GLY A 71 -2.86 12.20 -5.74
CA GLY A 71 -2.74 11.64 -7.09
C GLY A 71 -2.03 12.56 -8.09
N GLN A 72 -2.16 13.87 -7.91
CA GLN A 72 -1.55 14.86 -8.80
C GLN A 72 -0.03 14.78 -8.76
N PHE A 73 0.54 14.37 -7.62
CA PHE A 73 1.98 14.23 -7.49
C PHE A 73 2.47 12.96 -8.18
N TYR A 74 1.71 11.86 -8.17
CA TYR A 74 2.06 10.68 -8.96
C TYR A 74 1.95 10.94 -10.46
N TRP A 75 0.92 11.66 -10.91
CA TRP A 75 0.86 12.17 -12.27
C TRP A 75 2.07 13.06 -12.60
N GLY A 76 2.40 14.00 -11.71
CA GLY A 76 3.54 14.89 -11.88
C GLY A 76 4.88 14.15 -11.98
N ILE A 77 5.10 13.11 -11.16
CA ILE A 77 6.27 12.22 -11.25
C ILE A 77 6.24 11.44 -12.57
N GLY A 78 5.07 11.04 -13.07
CA GLY A 78 4.97 10.42 -14.39
C GLY A 78 5.33 11.36 -15.54
N VAL A 79 5.18 12.67 -15.36
CA VAL A 79 5.60 13.71 -16.34
C VAL A 79 7.07 14.09 -16.16
N ASP A 80 7.57 14.11 -14.93
CA ASP A 80 8.93 14.51 -14.56
C ASP A 80 9.61 13.43 -13.69
N PRO A 81 9.92 12.23 -14.23
CA PRO A 81 10.28 11.06 -13.43
C PRO A 81 11.57 11.21 -12.63
N LEU A 82 12.50 12.04 -13.10
CA LEU A 82 13.80 12.25 -12.46
C LEU A 82 13.91 13.58 -11.73
N ALA A 83 12.81 14.35 -11.63
CA ALA A 83 12.79 15.71 -11.10
C ALA A 83 13.82 16.64 -11.80
N THR A 84 13.99 16.48 -13.11
CA THR A 84 14.89 17.31 -13.95
C THR A 84 14.12 18.33 -14.79
N GLY A 85 12.80 18.18 -14.88
CA GLY A 85 11.90 19.13 -15.50
C GLY A 85 11.51 20.27 -14.56
N HIS A 86 10.33 20.85 -14.77
CA HIS A 86 9.83 21.98 -13.97
C HIS A 86 8.59 21.62 -13.13
N VAL A 87 7.98 20.46 -13.38
CA VAL A 87 6.69 20.08 -12.76
C VAL A 87 6.85 19.88 -11.25
N HIS A 88 8.00 19.34 -10.81
CA HIS A 88 8.28 19.14 -9.39
C HIS A 88 8.34 20.44 -8.57
N HIS A 89 8.56 21.61 -9.19
CA HIS A 89 8.53 22.90 -8.49
C HIS A 89 7.13 23.27 -7.99
N PHE A 90 6.08 22.66 -8.54
CA PHE A 90 4.70 22.87 -8.11
C PHE A 90 4.24 21.89 -7.04
N PHE A 91 5.15 21.03 -6.55
CA PHE A 91 4.84 20.09 -5.49
C PHE A 91 4.87 20.80 -4.13
N ASP A 92 4.02 20.36 -3.22
CA ASP A 92 3.99 20.89 -1.84
C ASP A 92 5.28 20.56 -1.08
N LYS A 93 5.72 19.30 -1.17
CA LYS A 93 6.92 18.76 -0.51
C LYS A 93 7.64 17.85 -1.50
N ALA A 94 8.32 18.44 -2.49
CA ALA A 94 8.94 17.69 -3.58
C ALA A 94 9.76 16.49 -3.10
N SER A 95 10.67 16.69 -2.14
CA SER A 95 11.52 15.61 -1.60
C SER A 95 10.73 14.45 -1.00
N TYR A 96 9.62 14.73 -0.30
CA TYR A 96 8.72 13.72 0.23
C TYR A 96 7.96 12.99 -0.89
N ARG A 97 7.38 13.73 -1.85
CA ARG A 97 6.62 13.11 -2.96
C ARG A 97 7.51 12.22 -3.83
N TYR A 98 8.74 12.64 -4.09
CA TYR A 98 9.73 11.82 -4.78
C TYR A 98 10.32 10.74 -3.89
N GLY A 99 10.08 10.68 -2.58
CA GLY A 99 10.57 9.57 -1.74
C GLY A 99 9.93 8.22 -2.07
N HIS A 100 8.76 8.23 -2.70
CA HIS A 100 8.03 7.04 -3.15
C HIS A 100 7.56 7.18 -4.62
N PRO A 101 8.49 7.19 -5.60
CA PRO A 101 8.19 7.59 -6.98
C PRO A 101 7.62 6.47 -7.86
N LEU A 102 7.63 5.21 -7.41
CA LEU A 102 7.50 4.03 -8.27
C LEU A 102 6.21 4.04 -9.10
N TYR A 103 5.09 4.45 -8.50
CA TYR A 103 3.81 4.49 -9.23
C TYR A 103 3.85 5.50 -10.38
N GLY A 104 4.46 6.68 -10.16
CA GLY A 104 4.68 7.68 -11.21
C GLY A 104 5.65 7.20 -12.28
N TRP A 105 6.75 6.53 -11.89
CA TRP A 105 7.69 5.93 -12.85
C TRP A 105 7.06 4.87 -13.75
N LEU A 106 6.18 4.03 -13.19
CA LEU A 106 5.43 3.08 -14.00
C LEU A 106 4.46 3.84 -14.92
N GLY A 107 3.83 4.92 -14.46
CA GLY A 107 3.03 5.81 -15.32
C GLY A 107 3.82 6.37 -16.49
N TRP A 108 5.05 6.85 -16.26
CA TRP A 108 5.97 7.29 -17.32
C TRP A 108 6.35 6.15 -18.27
N LEU A 109 6.72 4.99 -17.74
CA LEU A 109 7.15 3.83 -18.53
C LEU A 109 6.02 3.31 -19.44
N PHE A 110 4.82 3.11 -18.88
CA PHE A 110 3.67 2.56 -19.61
C PHE A 110 2.94 3.59 -20.49
N SER A 111 3.23 4.89 -20.32
CA SER A 111 2.88 5.92 -21.29
C SER A 111 3.94 6.11 -22.38
N ALA A 112 5.03 5.33 -22.37
CA ALA A 112 6.17 5.48 -23.27
C ALA A 112 6.75 6.92 -23.26
N GLY A 113 6.75 7.56 -22.08
CA GLY A 113 7.19 8.93 -21.89
C GLY A 113 6.23 10.02 -22.39
N GLN A 114 5.05 9.65 -22.90
CA GLN A 114 4.05 10.62 -23.37
C GLN A 114 3.25 11.18 -22.20
N ALA A 115 3.57 12.41 -21.79
CA ALA A 115 2.95 13.09 -20.65
C ALA A 115 1.40 13.09 -20.67
N ARG A 116 0.79 13.21 -21.87
CA ARG A 116 -0.69 13.15 -22.04
C ARG A 116 -1.30 11.78 -21.72
N ALA A 117 -0.55 10.71 -21.91
CA ALA A 117 -1.02 9.34 -21.66
C ALA A 117 -0.79 8.88 -20.21
N VAL A 118 -0.04 9.64 -19.40
CA VAL A 118 0.27 9.30 -17.99
C VAL A 118 -0.98 9.03 -17.15
N PRO A 119 -2.06 9.84 -17.18
CA PRO A 119 -3.26 9.53 -16.40
C PRO A 119 -3.86 8.16 -16.74
N GLY A 120 -3.97 7.83 -18.03
CA GLY A 120 -4.47 6.53 -18.47
C GLY A 120 -3.56 5.36 -18.04
N ALA A 121 -2.24 5.56 -18.13
CA ALA A 121 -1.27 4.57 -17.67
C ALA A 121 -1.39 4.31 -16.16
N LEU A 122 -1.50 5.37 -15.33
CA LEU A 122 -1.67 5.23 -13.88
C LEU A 122 -2.93 4.44 -13.54
N VAL A 123 -4.08 4.79 -14.11
CA VAL A 123 -5.34 4.06 -13.89
C VAL A 123 -5.19 2.57 -14.24
N ALA A 124 -4.58 2.26 -15.38
CA ALA A 124 -4.35 0.88 -15.80
C ALA A 124 -3.44 0.12 -14.80
N ILE A 125 -2.36 0.75 -14.34
CA ILE A 125 -1.45 0.18 -13.34
C ILE A 125 -2.16 -0.02 -12.00
N GLY A 126 -2.97 0.94 -11.55
CA GLY A 126 -3.74 0.86 -10.31
C GLY A 126 -4.73 -0.31 -10.32
N LEU A 127 -5.51 -0.45 -11.41
CA LEU A 127 -6.46 -1.55 -11.59
C LEU A 127 -5.75 -2.91 -11.71
N ALA A 128 -4.67 -2.99 -12.49
CA ALA A 128 -3.86 -4.20 -12.60
C ALA A 128 -3.24 -4.59 -11.24
N SER A 129 -2.81 -3.61 -10.45
CA SER A 129 -2.25 -3.84 -9.13
C SER A 129 -3.30 -4.38 -8.15
N LEU A 130 -4.53 -3.84 -8.15
CA LEU A 130 -5.63 -4.42 -7.36
C LEU A 130 -5.95 -5.85 -7.75
N PHE A 131 -6.00 -6.12 -9.06
CA PHE A 131 -6.21 -7.46 -9.59
C PHE A 131 -5.13 -8.42 -9.07
N VAL A 132 -3.85 -8.06 -9.25
CA VAL A 132 -2.71 -8.88 -8.82
C VAL A 132 -2.71 -9.07 -7.30
N ALA A 133 -2.98 -8.01 -6.53
CA ALA A 133 -3.03 -8.07 -5.07
C ALA A 133 -4.12 -9.04 -4.59
N ALA A 134 -5.36 -8.92 -5.08
CA ALA A 134 -6.48 -9.75 -4.64
C ALA A 134 -6.31 -11.21 -5.09
N THR A 135 -5.84 -11.44 -6.32
CA THR A 135 -5.51 -12.80 -6.80
C THR A 135 -4.38 -13.43 -5.98
N THR A 136 -3.34 -12.66 -5.65
CA THR A 136 -2.22 -13.16 -4.84
C THR A 136 -2.68 -13.49 -3.42
N ALA A 137 -3.50 -12.62 -2.81
CA ALA A 137 -4.06 -12.87 -1.48
C ALA A 137 -4.92 -14.15 -1.47
N ALA A 138 -5.82 -14.31 -2.44
CA ALA A 138 -6.65 -15.50 -2.57
C ALA A 138 -5.81 -16.77 -2.80
N ALA A 139 -4.81 -16.71 -3.70
CA ALA A 139 -3.92 -17.83 -3.99
C ALA A 139 -3.08 -18.24 -2.76
N LEU A 140 -2.65 -17.27 -1.95
CA LEU A 140 -2.00 -17.54 -0.67
C LEU A 140 -2.97 -18.22 0.31
N GLY A 141 -4.26 -17.87 0.29
CA GLY A 141 -5.31 -18.51 1.08
C GLY A 141 -5.55 -19.96 0.68
N PHE A 142 -5.73 -20.20 -0.62
CA PHE A 142 -5.88 -21.56 -1.18
C PHE A 142 -4.68 -22.44 -0.90
N GLY A 143 -3.46 -21.89 -0.97
CA GLY A 143 -2.22 -22.61 -0.63
C GLY A 143 -2.16 -23.13 0.81
N ARG A 144 -3.00 -22.60 1.71
CA ARG A 144 -3.15 -23.03 3.11
C ARG A 144 -4.35 -23.95 3.33
N GLY A 145 -4.98 -24.46 2.28
CA GLY A 145 -6.19 -25.28 2.37
C GLY A 145 -7.45 -24.50 2.74
N ARG A 146 -7.45 -23.17 2.56
CA ARG A 146 -8.60 -22.29 2.85
C ARG A 146 -9.36 -21.94 1.58
N PHE A 147 -10.49 -21.26 1.72
CA PHE A 147 -11.38 -20.85 0.62
C PHE A 147 -10.95 -19.60 -0.16
N GLY A 148 -9.75 -19.06 0.08
CA GLY A 148 -9.23 -17.88 -0.63
C GLY A 148 -9.89 -16.54 -0.29
N TRP A 149 -10.73 -16.49 0.75
CA TRP A 149 -11.40 -15.28 1.25
C TRP A 149 -10.44 -14.14 1.63
N GLU A 150 -9.15 -14.43 1.82
CA GLU A 150 -8.08 -13.42 1.90
C GLU A 150 -8.15 -12.38 0.75
N GLY A 151 -8.57 -12.80 -0.46
CA GLY A 151 -8.78 -11.88 -1.59
C GLY A 151 -9.82 -10.80 -1.34
N LEU A 152 -10.82 -11.04 -0.48
CA LEU A 152 -11.85 -10.05 -0.12
C LEU A 152 -11.29 -8.89 0.69
N PHE A 153 -10.23 -9.11 1.48
CA PHE A 153 -9.55 -8.05 2.25
C PHE A 153 -8.75 -7.10 1.37
N VAL A 154 -8.58 -7.44 0.10
CA VAL A 154 -8.09 -6.53 -0.94
C VAL A 154 -9.29 -5.95 -1.71
N ALA A 155 -10.19 -6.81 -2.21
CA ALA A 155 -11.26 -6.40 -3.12
C ALA A 155 -12.29 -5.45 -2.48
N LEU A 156 -12.57 -5.60 -1.19
CA LEU A 156 -13.55 -4.81 -0.44
C LEU A 156 -12.89 -3.82 0.52
N ASN A 157 -11.59 -3.58 0.37
CA ASN A 157 -10.86 -2.67 1.24
C ASN A 157 -11.17 -1.22 0.87
N PRO A 158 -11.88 -0.46 1.71
CA PRO A 158 -12.30 0.89 1.36
C PRO A 158 -11.11 1.85 1.18
N GLY A 159 -9.99 1.60 1.86
CA GLY A 159 -8.75 2.36 1.68
C GLY A 159 -8.12 2.14 0.32
N LEU A 160 -8.09 0.90 -0.17
CA LEU A 160 -7.56 0.58 -1.51
C LEU A 160 -8.48 1.03 -2.64
N ILE A 161 -9.79 0.88 -2.46
CA ILE A 161 -10.80 1.39 -3.43
C ILE A 161 -10.67 2.91 -3.53
N SER A 162 -10.65 3.61 -2.40
CA SER A 162 -10.41 5.05 -2.36
C SER A 162 -9.09 5.42 -3.04
N SER A 163 -8.03 4.67 -2.78
CA SER A 163 -6.72 4.92 -3.40
C SER A 163 -6.75 4.79 -4.93
N ALA A 164 -7.43 3.78 -5.46
CA ALA A 164 -7.60 3.62 -6.91
C ALA A 164 -8.41 4.77 -7.52
N VAL A 165 -9.49 5.21 -6.86
CA VAL A 165 -10.32 6.34 -7.32
C VAL A 165 -9.57 7.68 -7.37
N HIS A 166 -8.46 7.81 -6.65
CA HIS A 166 -7.67 9.03 -6.57
C HIS A 166 -6.26 8.87 -7.16
N ASP A 167 -6.02 7.84 -7.98
CA ASP A 167 -4.71 7.52 -8.59
C ASP A 167 -3.54 7.54 -7.59
N LEU A 168 -3.65 6.75 -6.53
CA LEU A 168 -2.61 6.60 -5.53
C LEU A 168 -1.88 5.26 -5.64
N ALA A 169 -0.70 5.17 -5.01
CA ALA A 169 0.19 4.01 -5.10
C ALA A 169 -0.19 2.82 -4.20
N GLU A 170 -1.15 2.95 -3.29
CA GLU A 170 -1.53 1.91 -2.31
C GLU A 170 -1.90 0.55 -2.97
N PRO A 171 -2.61 0.49 -4.11
CA PRO A 171 -2.81 -0.75 -4.85
C PRO A 171 -1.50 -1.43 -5.27
N LEU A 172 -0.58 -0.67 -5.87
CA LEU A 172 0.73 -1.17 -6.30
C LEU A 172 1.54 -1.67 -5.11
N ALA A 173 1.60 -0.85 -4.05
CA ALA A 173 2.26 -1.17 -2.80
C ALA A 173 1.72 -2.47 -2.19
N THR A 174 0.39 -2.68 -2.24
CA THR A 174 -0.26 -3.90 -1.77
C THR A 174 0.12 -5.11 -2.64
N ALA A 175 0.14 -4.95 -3.96
CA ALA A 175 0.54 -6.02 -4.87
C ALA A 175 1.99 -6.45 -4.63
N LEU A 176 2.90 -5.50 -4.43
CA LEU A 176 4.31 -5.77 -4.13
C LEU A 176 4.49 -6.41 -2.75
N LEU A 177 3.79 -5.93 -1.72
CA LEU A 177 3.81 -6.50 -0.37
C LEU A 177 3.34 -7.95 -0.36
N LEU A 178 2.17 -8.23 -0.97
CA LEU A 178 1.64 -9.60 -1.07
C LEU A 178 2.50 -10.48 -1.99
N GLY A 179 3.06 -9.89 -3.06
CA GLY A 179 4.01 -10.53 -3.95
C GLY A 179 5.29 -10.96 -3.22
N ALA A 180 5.83 -10.11 -2.35
CA ALA A 180 7.00 -10.43 -1.52
C ALA A 180 6.72 -11.65 -0.63
N PHE A 181 5.58 -11.67 0.08
CA PHE A 181 5.20 -12.81 0.92
C PHE A 181 4.91 -14.07 0.10
N ALA A 182 4.23 -13.94 -1.05
CA ALA A 182 3.93 -15.06 -1.94
C ALA A 182 5.20 -15.68 -2.55
N ALA A 183 6.18 -14.86 -2.92
CA ALA A 183 7.47 -15.31 -3.40
C ALA A 183 8.30 -15.94 -2.29
N TYR A 184 8.32 -15.31 -1.11
CA TYR A 184 9.07 -15.79 0.05
C TYR A 184 8.51 -17.13 0.55
N ALA A 185 7.19 -17.29 0.59
CA ALA A 185 6.51 -18.56 0.90
C ALA A 185 6.91 -19.72 -0.02
N ARG A 186 7.29 -19.41 -1.26
CA ARG A 186 7.63 -20.39 -2.32
C ARG A 186 9.15 -20.52 -2.51
N ASP A 187 9.96 -19.98 -1.61
CA ASP A 187 11.43 -19.87 -1.71
C ASP A 187 11.92 -19.26 -3.05
N ARG A 188 11.12 -18.38 -3.67
CA ARG A 188 11.45 -17.67 -4.92
C ARG A 188 12.28 -16.42 -4.62
N ARG A 189 13.53 -16.62 -4.19
CA ARG A 189 14.41 -15.57 -3.63
C ARG A 189 14.56 -14.34 -4.51
N THR A 190 14.73 -14.51 -5.82
CA THR A 190 14.85 -13.38 -6.76
C THR A 190 13.59 -12.53 -6.77
N LEU A 191 12.41 -13.15 -6.84
CA LEU A 191 11.14 -12.42 -6.85
C LEU A 191 10.87 -11.76 -5.49
N THR A 192 11.21 -12.42 -4.38
CA THR A 192 11.18 -11.80 -3.05
C THR A 192 12.05 -10.55 -3.01
N TRP A 193 13.30 -10.64 -3.49
CA TRP A 193 14.22 -9.51 -3.53
C TRP A 193 13.67 -8.36 -4.38
N ILE A 194 13.14 -8.64 -5.58
CA ILE A 194 12.55 -7.62 -6.47
C ILE A 194 11.38 -6.91 -5.77
N CYS A 195 10.44 -7.67 -5.19
CA CYS A 195 9.30 -7.07 -4.49
C CYS A 195 9.75 -6.24 -3.28
N LEU A 196 10.72 -6.73 -2.51
CA LEU A 196 11.29 -6.00 -1.36
C LEU A 196 12.03 -4.74 -1.77
N ALA A 197 12.69 -4.72 -2.93
CA ALA A 197 13.40 -3.55 -3.43
C ALA A 197 12.45 -2.46 -3.94
N LEU A 198 11.31 -2.87 -4.50
CA LEU A 198 10.31 -1.96 -5.07
C LEU A 198 9.29 -1.46 -4.05
N VAL A 199 8.97 -2.26 -3.01
CA VAL A 199 7.97 -1.90 -2.00
C VAL A 199 8.19 -0.50 -1.39
N PRO A 200 9.40 -0.13 -0.91
CA PRO A 200 9.61 1.16 -0.24
C PRO A 200 9.53 2.34 -1.22
N LEU A 201 9.88 2.10 -2.49
CA LEU A 201 9.72 3.09 -3.57
C LEU A 201 8.26 3.32 -3.96
N SER A 202 7.32 2.47 -3.53
CA SER A 202 5.89 2.72 -3.69
C SER A 202 5.28 3.49 -2.52
N LYS A 203 5.79 3.27 -1.30
CA LYS A 203 5.43 3.95 -0.04
C LYS A 203 6.57 3.77 0.96
N GLU A 204 7.18 4.85 1.45
CA GLU A 204 8.34 4.73 2.35
C GLU A 204 8.06 3.96 3.65
N PRO A 205 6.87 4.08 4.30
CA PRO A 205 6.56 3.30 5.50
C PRO A 205 6.65 1.79 5.30
N LEU A 206 6.54 1.30 4.06
CA LEU A 206 6.63 -0.12 3.77
C LEU A 206 8.07 -0.66 3.74
N LEU A 207 9.09 0.18 3.98
CA LEU A 207 10.43 -0.31 4.32
C LEU A 207 10.40 -1.33 5.47
N VAL A 208 9.41 -1.22 6.38
CA VAL A 208 9.22 -2.19 7.46
C VAL A 208 8.95 -3.61 6.97
N VAL A 209 8.42 -3.81 5.76
CA VAL A 209 8.21 -5.15 5.18
C VAL A 209 9.57 -5.82 4.91
N LEU A 210 10.52 -5.05 4.35
CA LEU A 210 11.90 -5.51 4.15
C LEU A 210 12.55 -5.82 5.49
N LEU A 211 12.47 -4.90 6.44
CA LEU A 211 13.06 -5.07 7.77
C LEU A 211 12.47 -6.27 8.51
N ALA A 212 11.17 -6.54 8.37
CA ALA A 212 10.52 -7.69 8.98
C ALA A 212 11.01 -9.02 8.38
N ILE A 213 11.18 -9.13 7.05
CA ILE A 213 11.72 -10.34 6.42
C ILE A 213 13.20 -10.54 6.78
N VAL A 214 14.01 -9.47 6.73
CA VAL A 214 15.43 -9.54 7.12
C VAL A 214 15.56 -9.91 8.60
N GLY A 215 14.81 -9.25 9.48
CA GLY A 215 14.79 -9.53 10.91
C GLY A 215 14.35 -10.96 11.22
N TRP A 216 13.37 -11.48 10.48
CA TRP A 216 12.95 -12.87 10.58
C TRP A 216 14.07 -13.84 10.16
N GLU A 217 14.72 -13.61 9.01
CA GLU A 217 15.85 -14.45 8.58
C GLU A 217 17.04 -14.39 9.55
N LEU A 218 17.29 -13.25 10.18
CA LEU A 218 18.30 -13.11 11.25
C LEU A 218 17.91 -13.89 12.51
N HIS A 219 16.65 -13.79 12.94
CA HIS A 219 16.10 -14.56 14.05
C HIS A 219 16.27 -16.06 13.82
N GLU A 220 15.99 -16.50 12.60
CA GLU A 220 16.15 -17.88 12.13
C GLU A 220 17.60 -18.28 11.82
N ARG A 221 18.58 -17.41 12.15
CA ARG A 221 20.02 -17.64 11.94
C ARG A 221 20.42 -17.91 10.49
N ARG A 222 19.59 -17.52 9.52
CA ARG A 222 19.84 -17.66 8.08
C ARG A 222 20.59 -16.45 7.54
N LEU A 223 21.78 -16.21 8.09
CA LEU A 223 22.54 -14.96 7.88
C LEU A 223 22.79 -14.63 6.41
N ARG A 224 23.09 -15.64 5.58
CA ARG A 224 23.30 -15.43 4.13
C ARG A 224 22.04 -14.93 3.43
N ARG A 225 20.87 -15.49 3.77
CA ARG A 225 19.58 -15.04 3.19
C ARG A 225 19.21 -13.65 3.68
N ALA A 226 19.40 -13.39 4.98
CA ALA A 226 19.22 -12.07 5.56
C ALA A 226 20.09 -11.01 4.86
N ALA A 227 21.38 -11.30 4.64
CA ALA A 227 22.29 -10.41 3.93
C ALA A 227 21.83 -10.15 2.49
N ILE A 228 21.43 -11.19 1.74
CA ILE A 228 20.91 -11.03 0.38
C ILE A 228 19.66 -10.15 0.38
N PHE A 229 18.69 -10.38 1.27
CA PHE A 229 17.48 -9.55 1.31
C PHE A 229 17.74 -8.13 1.82
N ALA A 230 18.73 -7.93 2.70
CA ALA A 230 19.14 -6.59 3.12
C ALA A 230 19.63 -5.74 1.95
N THR A 231 20.27 -6.35 0.94
CA THR A 231 20.67 -5.63 -0.28
C THR A 231 19.48 -5.09 -1.10
N ALA A 232 18.25 -5.56 -0.85
CA ALA A 232 17.07 -4.99 -1.49
C ALA A 232 16.80 -3.53 -1.05
N ALA A 233 17.44 -3.04 0.02
CA ALA A 233 17.37 -1.64 0.40
C ALA A 233 18.15 -0.73 -0.57
N ILE A 234 19.11 -1.27 -1.32
CA ILE A 234 20.04 -0.49 -2.15
C ILE A 234 19.30 0.43 -3.15
N PRO A 235 18.33 -0.03 -3.97
CA PRO A 235 17.64 0.85 -4.91
C PRO A 235 16.90 2.01 -4.23
N THR A 236 16.28 1.75 -3.08
CA THR A 236 15.59 2.78 -2.28
C THR A 236 16.60 3.80 -1.75
N LEU A 237 17.71 3.34 -1.16
CA LEU A 237 18.74 4.22 -0.62
C LEU A 237 19.40 5.08 -1.70
N LEU A 238 19.77 4.48 -2.84
CA LEU A 238 20.34 5.20 -3.99
C LEU A 238 19.38 6.30 -4.46
N TRP A 239 18.10 5.97 -4.57
CA TRP A 239 17.09 6.94 -5.00
C TRP A 239 16.88 8.06 -3.97
N TRP A 240 16.77 7.74 -2.68
CA TRP A 240 16.64 8.77 -1.64
C TRP A 240 17.86 9.67 -1.57
N THR A 241 19.06 9.14 -1.78
CA THR A 241 20.29 9.94 -1.90
C THR A 241 20.24 10.85 -3.14
N TYR A 242 19.83 10.32 -4.29
CA TYR A 242 19.64 11.12 -5.50
C TYR A 242 18.64 12.26 -5.26
N ALA A 243 17.45 11.95 -4.73
CA ALA A 243 16.41 12.94 -4.44
C ALA A 243 16.89 13.98 -3.42
N ARG A 244 17.65 13.57 -2.40
CA ARG A 244 18.26 14.49 -1.42
C ARG A 244 19.23 15.47 -2.07
N ILE A 245 20.05 15.00 -3.00
CA ILE A 245 21.03 15.82 -3.73
C ILE A 245 20.30 16.82 -4.65
N HIS A 246 19.27 16.37 -5.37
CA HIS A 246 18.58 17.20 -6.37
C HIS A 246 17.55 18.15 -5.78
N LEU A 247 16.82 17.74 -4.73
CA LEU A 247 15.70 18.49 -4.15
C LEU A 247 16.05 19.16 -2.81
N GLY A 248 17.28 18.98 -2.32
CA GLY A 248 17.80 19.74 -1.18
C GLY A 248 17.34 19.28 0.22
N ALA A 249 16.47 18.28 0.32
CA ALA A 249 15.96 17.76 1.60
C ALA A 249 15.73 16.25 1.57
N TRP A 250 15.71 15.60 2.75
CA TRP A 250 15.39 14.18 2.84
C TRP A 250 13.90 13.95 2.61
N PHE A 251 13.50 12.76 2.18
CA PHE A 251 12.08 12.43 1.98
C PHE A 251 11.24 12.60 3.26
N ALA A 252 11.83 12.37 4.44
CA ALA A 252 11.19 12.63 5.74
C ALA A 252 11.11 14.13 6.13
N SER A 253 11.74 15.02 5.36
CA SER A 253 11.74 16.47 5.63
C SER A 253 10.38 17.04 5.25
N GLY A 254 9.53 17.26 6.26
CA GLY A 254 8.15 17.68 6.10
C GLY A 254 7.12 16.72 6.73
N ASP A 255 7.56 15.73 7.50
CA ASP A 255 6.68 14.79 8.19
C ASP A 255 5.73 15.49 9.18
N THR A 256 4.51 15.75 8.70
CA THR A 256 3.36 16.08 9.55
C THR A 256 2.43 14.90 9.70
N ALA A 257 2.78 13.73 9.14
CA ALA A 257 1.93 12.54 9.11
C ALA A 257 2.06 11.70 10.38
N LEU A 258 3.14 11.87 11.14
CA LEU A 258 3.36 11.23 12.43
C LEU A 258 3.31 12.26 13.57
N SER A 259 2.80 11.84 14.71
CA SER A 259 2.72 12.61 15.95
C SER A 259 2.93 11.70 17.15
N GLU A 260 2.78 12.25 18.36
CA GLU A 260 2.68 11.46 19.58
C GLU A 260 1.68 10.30 19.43
N PRO A 261 1.98 9.12 20.00
CA PRO A 261 1.10 7.95 19.96
C PRO A 261 -0.34 8.30 20.34
N LEU A 262 -1.30 7.79 19.55
CA LEU A 262 -2.75 7.93 19.73
C LEU A 262 -3.31 9.35 19.60
N ALA A 263 -2.48 10.39 19.42
CA ALA A 263 -2.96 11.77 19.34
C ALA A 263 -3.90 12.01 18.16
N GLY A 264 -3.56 11.48 16.97
CA GLY A 264 -4.43 11.54 15.79
C GLY A 264 -5.74 10.80 15.99
N TRP A 265 -5.72 9.60 16.56
CA TRP A 265 -6.92 8.79 16.80
C TRP A 265 -7.85 9.44 17.83
N ARG A 266 -7.30 9.97 18.92
CA ARG A 266 -8.05 10.76 19.91
C ARG A 266 -8.80 11.91 19.23
N ARG A 267 -8.12 12.66 18.36
CA ARG A 267 -8.72 13.80 17.65
C ARG A 267 -9.78 13.37 16.65
N ALA A 268 -9.56 12.26 15.92
CA ALA A 268 -10.53 11.71 14.99
C ALA A 268 -11.84 11.27 15.69
N LEU A 269 -11.72 10.59 16.83
CA LEU A 269 -12.86 10.17 17.64
C LEU A 269 -13.66 11.36 18.18
N LEU A 270 -12.97 12.38 18.71
CA LEU A 270 -13.62 13.60 19.20
C LEU A 270 -14.34 14.36 18.07
N HIS A 271 -13.71 14.48 16.90
CA HIS A 271 -14.33 15.15 15.75
C HIS A 271 -15.58 14.41 15.26
N GLY A 272 -15.54 13.08 15.18
CA GLY A 272 -16.67 12.26 14.75
C GLY A 272 -17.91 12.40 15.65
N ARG A 273 -17.74 12.64 16.95
CA ARG A 273 -18.85 12.85 17.90
C ARG A 273 -19.67 14.11 17.61
N HIS A 274 -19.08 15.10 16.95
CA HIS A 274 -19.71 16.40 16.68
C HIS A 274 -20.21 16.56 15.24
N ALA A 275 -20.01 15.57 14.37
CA ALA A 275 -20.22 15.68 12.92
C ALA A 275 -21.61 15.23 12.41
N GLY A 276 -22.65 15.30 13.24
CA GLY A 276 -24.02 14.92 12.85
C GLY A 276 -24.18 13.44 12.47
N ALA A 277 -25.22 13.10 11.70
CA ALA A 277 -25.56 11.71 11.37
C ALA A 277 -24.46 10.98 10.57
N GLY A 278 -23.81 11.65 9.61
CA GLY A 278 -22.67 11.10 8.88
C GLY A 278 -21.44 10.87 9.79
N GLY A 279 -21.26 11.73 10.79
CA GLY A 279 -20.25 11.58 11.83
C GLY A 279 -20.43 10.33 12.68
N ALA A 280 -21.67 9.97 13.03
CA ALA A 280 -21.97 8.79 13.83
C ALA A 280 -21.58 7.48 13.13
N ILE A 281 -21.85 7.37 11.82
CA ILE A 281 -21.46 6.22 11.00
C ILE A 281 -19.93 6.14 10.91
N ALA A 282 -19.28 7.25 10.56
CA ALA A 282 -17.83 7.32 10.46
C ALA A 282 -17.16 6.93 11.80
N LEU A 283 -17.69 7.44 12.92
CA LEU A 283 -17.22 7.11 14.26
C LEU A 283 -17.37 5.61 14.56
N THR A 284 -18.52 5.03 14.25
CA THR A 284 -18.79 3.59 14.48
C THR A 284 -17.81 2.72 13.70
N VAL A 285 -17.60 3.03 12.42
CA VAL A 285 -16.65 2.31 11.57
C VAL A 285 -15.22 2.50 12.08
N LEU A 286 -14.85 3.71 12.51
CA LEU A 286 -13.52 4.01 13.04
C LEU A 286 -13.24 3.23 14.33
N VAL A 287 -14.22 3.15 15.25
CA VAL A 287 -14.11 2.35 16.48
C VAL A 287 -13.98 0.87 16.14
N ALA A 288 -14.82 0.34 15.26
CA ALA A 288 -14.75 -1.06 14.83
C ALA A 288 -13.39 -1.38 14.19
N LEU A 289 -12.87 -0.49 13.35
CA LEU A 289 -11.54 -0.58 12.76
C LEU A 289 -10.46 -0.66 13.85
N ILE A 290 -10.43 0.29 14.79
CA ILE A 290 -9.43 0.32 15.88
C ILE A 290 -9.48 -0.98 16.69
N VAL A 291 -10.68 -1.48 17.02
CA VAL A 291 -10.87 -2.73 17.77
C VAL A 291 -10.30 -3.91 16.98
N VAL A 292 -10.69 -4.09 15.71
CA VAL A 292 -10.17 -5.16 14.86
C VAL A 292 -8.66 -5.10 14.75
N LEU A 293 -8.10 -3.91 14.47
CA LEU A 293 -6.66 -3.74 14.31
C LEU A 293 -5.89 -4.08 15.59
N THR A 294 -6.44 -3.71 16.74
CA THR A 294 -5.85 -3.98 18.06
C THR A 294 -5.90 -5.47 18.39
N LEU A 295 -7.04 -6.14 18.21
CA LEU A 295 -7.17 -7.58 18.47
C LEU A 295 -6.21 -8.40 17.59
N VAL A 296 -6.06 -8.01 16.34
CA VAL A 296 -5.12 -8.64 15.41
C VAL A 296 -3.67 -8.32 15.80
N ALA A 297 -3.36 -7.11 16.28
CA ALA A 297 -2.03 -6.78 16.81
C ALA A 297 -1.67 -7.67 18.01
N LEU A 298 -2.59 -7.84 18.97
CA LEU A 298 -2.42 -8.75 20.10
C LEU A 298 -2.17 -10.19 19.63
N ARG A 299 -2.85 -10.62 18.56
CA ARG A 299 -2.62 -11.94 17.96
C ARG A 299 -1.26 -12.05 17.27
N ALA A 300 -0.77 -10.97 16.67
CA ALA A 300 0.54 -10.89 16.02
C ALA A 300 1.71 -10.90 17.01
N LEU A 301 1.49 -10.57 18.29
CA LEU A 301 2.51 -10.71 19.35
C LEU A 301 2.99 -12.16 19.55
N ARG A 302 2.31 -13.14 18.95
CA ARG A 302 2.81 -14.52 18.90
C ARG A 302 4.01 -14.71 17.95
N LEU A 303 4.36 -13.71 17.15
CA LEU A 303 5.57 -13.66 16.32
C LEU A 303 5.82 -14.95 15.52
N ARG A 304 4.82 -15.43 14.79
CA ARG A 304 4.91 -16.75 14.11
C ARG A 304 5.58 -16.69 12.74
N GLY A 305 5.93 -15.50 12.28
CA GLY A 305 6.49 -15.28 10.95
C GLY A 305 6.70 -13.81 10.64
N PRO A 306 7.29 -13.48 9.48
CA PRO A 306 7.57 -12.09 9.10
C PRO A 306 6.31 -11.28 8.82
N VAL A 307 5.15 -11.94 8.59
CA VAL A 307 3.85 -11.28 8.45
C VAL A 307 3.39 -10.68 9.78
N ASP A 308 3.55 -11.42 10.88
CA ASP A 308 3.22 -10.94 12.23
C ASP A 308 4.13 -9.73 12.59
N LEU A 309 5.44 -9.81 12.29
CA LEU A 309 6.39 -8.69 12.46
C LEU A 309 6.02 -7.46 11.61
N THR A 310 5.67 -7.68 10.34
CA THR A 310 5.25 -6.61 9.44
C THR A 310 3.98 -5.93 9.97
N TYR A 311 3.01 -6.73 10.43
CA TYR A 311 1.77 -6.20 10.99
C TYR A 311 2.03 -5.34 12.23
N LEU A 312 2.87 -5.82 13.15
CA LEU A 312 3.22 -5.06 14.36
C LEU A 312 3.96 -3.75 14.04
N ALA A 313 4.90 -3.78 13.09
CA ALA A 313 5.62 -2.57 12.67
C ALA A 313 4.67 -1.55 12.02
N LEU A 314 3.76 -1.99 11.14
CA LEU A 314 2.73 -1.12 10.56
C LEU A 314 1.73 -0.62 11.60
N ALA A 315 1.40 -1.44 12.61
CA ALA A 315 0.51 -1.03 13.70
C ALA A 315 1.18 0.04 14.58
N ALA A 316 2.48 -0.08 14.84
CA ALA A 316 3.25 0.95 15.55
C ALA A 316 3.24 2.28 14.79
N ILE A 317 3.44 2.25 13.46
CA ILE A 317 3.30 3.44 12.61
C ILE A 317 1.87 3.99 12.67
N ALA A 318 0.86 3.13 12.56
CA ALA A 318 -0.54 3.52 12.60
C ALA A 318 -0.92 4.20 13.93
N ILE A 319 -0.42 3.71 15.07
CA ILE A 319 -0.62 4.32 16.39
C ILE A 319 -0.09 5.75 16.43
N CYS A 320 1.03 6.01 15.74
CA CYS A 320 1.67 7.32 15.68
C CYS A 320 1.11 8.25 14.59
N LEU A 321 0.02 7.89 13.90
CA LEU A 321 -0.55 8.77 12.87
C LEU A 321 -1.07 10.09 13.46
N ALA A 322 -0.71 11.19 12.81
CA ALA A 322 -1.10 12.54 13.17
C ALA A 322 -2.56 12.87 12.77
N PRO A 323 -3.16 13.94 13.33
CA PRO A 323 -4.56 14.29 13.05
C PRO A 323 -4.90 14.50 11.57
N ASN A 324 -4.00 15.07 10.76
CA ASN A 324 -4.18 15.20 9.31
C ASN A 324 -4.28 13.84 8.60
N ALA A 325 -3.76 12.77 9.20
CA ALA A 325 -3.76 11.41 8.70
C ALA A 325 -4.92 10.54 9.25
N THR A 326 -5.67 11.03 10.25
CA THR A 326 -6.72 10.25 10.95
C THR A 326 -8.10 10.94 10.99
N VAL A 327 -8.17 12.27 11.02
CA VAL A 327 -9.44 13.00 11.24
C VAL A 327 -10.37 12.87 10.04
N ALA A 328 -9.83 12.97 8.82
CA ALA A 328 -10.60 12.69 7.62
C ALA A 328 -10.83 11.17 7.51
N PHE A 329 -12.09 10.75 7.58
CA PHE A 329 -12.48 9.33 7.61
C PHE A 329 -11.89 8.51 6.45
N SER A 330 -11.94 9.04 5.22
CA SER A 330 -11.35 8.40 4.04
C SER A 330 -9.84 8.25 4.15
N THR A 331 -9.15 9.25 4.70
CA THR A 331 -7.70 9.23 4.93
C THR A 331 -7.30 8.20 5.99
N ALA A 332 -8.08 8.07 7.07
CA ALA A 332 -7.85 7.05 8.10
C ALA A 332 -7.93 5.64 7.50
N LEU A 333 -9.01 5.35 6.76
CA LEU A 333 -9.19 4.06 6.09
C LEU A 333 -8.05 3.75 5.12
N ARG A 334 -7.62 4.75 4.32
CA ARG A 334 -6.48 4.65 3.42
C ARG A 334 -5.18 4.31 4.16
N ASN A 335 -4.85 5.05 5.22
CA ASN A 335 -3.60 4.89 5.94
C ASN A 335 -3.53 3.56 6.72
N THR A 336 -4.66 2.93 7.01
CA THR A 336 -4.73 1.59 7.61
C THR A 336 -4.94 0.45 6.61
N ALA A 337 -4.98 0.73 5.30
CA ALA A 337 -5.34 -0.24 4.28
C ALA A 337 -4.44 -1.49 4.30
N PHE A 338 -3.12 -1.30 4.47
CA PHE A 338 -2.17 -2.42 4.52
C PHE A 338 -2.38 -3.33 5.74
N LEU A 339 -2.73 -2.76 6.90
CA LEU A 339 -3.06 -3.55 8.08
C LEU A 339 -4.31 -4.40 7.82
N LEU A 340 -5.36 -3.80 7.24
CA LEU A 340 -6.57 -4.52 6.86
C LEU A 340 -6.25 -5.68 5.90
N VAL A 341 -5.43 -5.47 4.88
CA VAL A 341 -4.99 -6.54 3.97
C VAL A 341 -4.32 -7.69 4.71
N LEU A 342 -3.57 -7.40 5.79
CA LEU A 342 -2.84 -8.40 6.55
C LEU A 342 -3.67 -9.16 7.61
N VAL A 343 -4.84 -8.64 8.00
CA VAL A 343 -5.73 -9.25 9.00
C VAL A 343 -5.96 -10.76 8.79
N PRO A 344 -6.39 -11.26 7.61
CA PRO A 344 -6.75 -12.66 7.47
C PRO A 344 -5.54 -13.61 7.52
N PHE A 345 -4.33 -13.08 7.30
CA PHE A 345 -3.07 -13.81 7.39
C PHE A 345 -2.56 -13.91 8.83
N VAL A 346 -2.74 -12.86 9.63
CA VAL A 346 -2.44 -12.89 11.06
C VAL A 346 -3.48 -13.73 11.82
N LEU A 347 -4.75 -13.66 11.46
CA LEU A 347 -5.79 -14.49 12.08
C LEU A 347 -5.74 -15.96 11.68
N ALA A 348 -5.02 -16.32 10.62
CA ALA A 348 -4.91 -17.71 10.19
C ALA A 348 -4.36 -18.61 11.31
N PHE A 349 -4.98 -19.77 11.51
CA PHE A 349 -4.56 -20.76 12.52
C PHE A 349 -3.14 -21.26 12.24
N ALA A 350 -2.88 -21.68 11.00
CA ALA A 350 -1.52 -21.88 10.50
C ALA A 350 -0.94 -20.53 10.04
N PRO A 351 0.28 -20.15 10.48
CA PRO A 351 0.89 -18.91 10.01
C PRO A 351 1.06 -18.96 8.48
N LEU A 352 0.93 -17.80 7.82
CA LEU A 352 1.08 -17.67 6.36
C LEU A 352 2.43 -18.22 5.88
N LEU A 353 3.45 -18.12 6.74
CA LEU A 353 4.79 -18.63 6.51
C LEU A 353 5.13 -19.53 7.71
N PRO A 354 5.54 -20.79 7.48
CA PRO A 354 5.88 -21.67 8.58
C PRO A 354 7.05 -21.11 9.39
N ALA A 355 6.93 -21.15 10.71
CA ALA A 355 8.09 -21.05 11.59
C ALA A 355 9.00 -22.26 11.35
N PRO A 356 10.34 -22.10 11.32
CA PRO A 356 11.26 -23.21 11.14
C PRO A 356 11.24 -24.20 12.30
N GLU A 357 11.81 -25.39 12.05
CA GLU A 357 11.82 -26.56 12.95
C GLU A 357 12.36 -26.28 14.36
N THR A 358 13.19 -25.24 14.53
CA THR A 358 13.73 -24.79 15.81
C THR A 358 12.63 -24.38 16.81
N SER A 359 11.51 -23.83 16.32
CA SER A 359 10.37 -23.47 17.19
C SER A 359 9.51 -24.68 17.55
N ARG A 360 9.43 -25.70 16.67
CA ARG A 360 8.79 -27.00 17.00
C ARG A 360 9.58 -27.77 18.06
N ALA A 361 10.91 -27.69 18.04
CA ALA A 361 11.75 -28.36 19.04
C ALA A 361 11.48 -27.83 20.45
N ARG A 362 11.32 -26.50 20.62
CA ARG A 362 10.98 -25.89 21.93
C ARG A 362 9.59 -26.29 22.45
N ASP A 363 8.59 -26.37 21.58
CA ASP A 363 7.24 -26.77 21.99
C ASP A 363 7.16 -28.26 22.36
N VAL A 364 7.99 -29.12 21.75
CA VAL A 364 8.11 -30.53 22.11
C VAL A 364 8.86 -30.73 23.43
N GLU A 365 9.88 -29.91 23.70
CA GLU A 365 10.68 -29.98 24.93
C GLU A 365 9.90 -29.49 26.16
N LEU A 366 8.94 -28.57 25.99
CA LEU A 366 8.02 -28.11 27.05
C LEU A 366 6.86 -29.06 27.35
N LEU A 367 6.61 -30.05 26.49
CA LEU A 367 5.51 -31.03 26.64
C LEU A 367 5.99 -32.40 27.13
N GLN A 368 7.29 -32.59 27.37
CA GLN A 368 7.81 -33.76 28.07
C GLN A 368 8.03 -33.43 29.54
N PRO A 369 7.17 -33.93 30.46
CA PRO A 369 7.49 -33.84 31.88
C PRO A 369 8.71 -34.72 32.15
N SER A 370 9.70 -34.13 32.82
CA SER A 370 10.90 -34.78 33.37
C SER A 370 10.57 -35.94 34.29
#